data_AF-A0A955WRR3-F1
#
_entry.id   AF-A0A955WRR3-F1
#
_cell.length_a   1.000
_cell.length_b   1.000
_cell.length_c   1.000
_cell.angle_alpha   90.00
_cell.angle_beta   90.00
_cell.angle_gamma   90.00
#
_symmetry.space_group_name_H-M   'P 1'
#
loop_
_entity.id
_entity.type
_entity.pdbx_description
1 polymer ?
#
loop_
_entity_poly.entity_id
_entity_poly.type
_entity_poly.pdbx_seq_one_letter_code
_entity_poly.pdbx_strand_id
1 'polypeptide(L)'
;MQARRNELTGVTFIKSPPVTNPGLWLDKYLPQQEVRGANGGDGNAKGAHMRSADRCPIPSGYAEAFQRWQATFGELALKAQAQVVGRMVIGLGMEGALEAGIQLHHTWGVPFIPGSALKGVAAAAAHQLSQDPEWRKPKDTAAQPTREPTAYDELFGTVAQQGLVHFHDAWWDPAGATTVPLHLDVMTVHHPNYYQDANPSPPADTDSPTPVPFMSASGTYVIVVEAADPAWAEAA
;
A
#
# COMPACT_ATOMS: atom_id res chain seq x y z
N MET A 1 -29.48 5.63 -29.44
CA MET A 1 -28.11 5.24 -29.08
C MET A 1 -28.21 4.42 -27.80
N GLN A 2 -28.13 3.08 -27.90
CA GLN A 2 -28.28 2.19 -26.76
C GLN A 2 -27.08 2.42 -25.83
N ALA A 3 -27.34 2.73 -24.55
CA ALA A 3 -26.26 2.99 -23.60
C ALA A 3 -25.40 1.72 -23.45
N ARG A 4 -24.07 1.84 -23.56
CA ARG A 4 -23.12 0.70 -23.51
C ARG A 4 -23.26 -0.16 -22.24
N ARG A 5 -23.91 0.33 -21.18
CA ARG A 5 -24.28 -0.45 -19.99
C ARG A 5 -25.18 -1.65 -20.29
N ASN A 6 -25.97 -1.59 -21.36
CA ASN A 6 -26.87 -2.67 -21.76
C ASN A 6 -26.17 -3.77 -22.58
N GLU A 7 -24.90 -3.57 -22.96
CA GLU A 7 -24.10 -4.62 -23.61
C GLU A 7 -23.64 -5.69 -22.60
N LEU A 8 -23.69 -5.37 -21.31
CA LEU A 8 -23.31 -6.28 -20.22
C LEU A 8 -24.53 -6.92 -19.52
N THR A 9 -25.76 -6.53 -19.89
CA THR A 9 -26.97 -7.19 -19.38
C THR A 9 -27.03 -8.63 -19.91
N GLY A 10 -26.66 -9.59 -19.06
CA GLY A 10 -26.58 -11.02 -19.40
C GLY A 10 -25.19 -11.64 -19.20
N VAL A 11 -24.14 -10.82 -19.05
CA VAL A 11 -22.82 -11.28 -18.65
C VAL A 11 -22.84 -11.49 -17.14
N THR A 12 -22.97 -12.75 -16.71
CA THR A 12 -22.85 -13.08 -15.29
C THR A 12 -21.37 -13.05 -14.92
N PHE A 13 -20.93 -12.03 -14.18
CA PHE A 13 -19.63 -12.06 -13.51
C PHE A 13 -19.74 -13.09 -12.38
N ILE A 14 -19.42 -14.34 -12.73
CA ILE A 14 -19.37 -15.46 -11.79
C ILE A 14 -18.38 -15.07 -10.68
N LYS A 15 -18.73 -15.41 -9.42
CA LYS A 15 -17.85 -15.39 -8.23
C LYS A 15 -16.39 -15.55 -8.64
N SER A 16 -15.50 -14.66 -8.16
CA SER A 16 -14.05 -14.65 -8.44
C SER A 16 -13.57 -16.04 -8.85
N PRO A 17 -13.29 -16.28 -10.15
CA PRO A 17 -12.77 -17.57 -10.58
C PRO A 17 -11.55 -17.93 -9.71
N PRO A 18 -11.29 -19.22 -9.44
CA PRO A 18 -10.18 -19.66 -8.58
C PRO A 18 -8.80 -19.12 -8.98
N VAL A 19 -8.66 -18.56 -10.19
CA VAL A 19 -7.39 -18.13 -10.79
C VAL A 19 -7.49 -16.66 -11.25
N THR A 20 -7.99 -15.78 -10.37
CA THR A 20 -8.16 -14.36 -10.70
C THR A 20 -7.09 -13.51 -10.02
N ASN A 21 -6.47 -12.59 -10.76
CA ASN A 21 -5.58 -11.57 -10.20
C ASN A 21 -6.37 -10.67 -9.24
N PRO A 22 -6.04 -10.62 -7.93
CA PRO A 22 -6.81 -9.86 -6.95
C PRO A 22 -6.89 -8.36 -7.25
N GLY A 23 -5.82 -7.75 -7.77
CA GLY A 23 -5.83 -6.32 -8.13
C GLY A 23 -6.81 -6.02 -9.26
N LEU A 24 -6.78 -6.83 -10.32
CA LEU A 24 -7.74 -6.71 -11.41
C LEU A 24 -9.18 -6.89 -10.92
N TRP A 25 -9.42 -7.89 -10.07
CA TRP A 25 -10.74 -8.18 -9.50
C TRP A 25 -11.28 -7.01 -8.67
N LEU A 26 -10.46 -6.49 -7.75
CA LEU A 26 -10.83 -5.38 -6.87
C LEU A 26 -11.10 -4.10 -7.68
N ASP A 27 -10.30 -3.79 -8.70
CA ASP A 27 -10.39 -2.53 -9.43
C ASP A 27 -11.47 -2.50 -10.51
N LYS A 28 -11.71 -3.61 -11.21
CA LYS A 28 -12.49 -3.61 -12.47
C LYS A 28 -13.79 -4.40 -12.42
N TYR A 29 -14.01 -5.22 -11.39
CA TYR A 29 -15.14 -6.15 -11.33
C TYR A 29 -16.11 -5.87 -10.18
N LEU A 30 -16.14 -4.64 -9.65
CA LEU A 30 -17.13 -4.25 -8.64
C LEU A 30 -18.56 -4.41 -9.23
N PRO A 31 -19.40 -5.31 -8.69
CA PRO A 31 -20.64 -5.72 -9.35
C PRO A 31 -21.71 -4.62 -9.35
N GLN A 32 -21.69 -3.73 -8.35
CA GLN A 32 -22.62 -2.61 -8.23
C GLN A 32 -21.89 -1.41 -7.64
N GLN A 33 -22.04 -0.25 -8.25
CA GLN A 33 -21.64 1.03 -7.65
C GLN A 33 -22.80 1.57 -6.82
N GLU A 34 -22.53 1.92 -5.57
CA GLU A 34 -23.50 2.60 -4.72
C GLU A 34 -23.84 3.98 -5.34
N VAL A 35 -25.12 4.23 -5.60
CA VAL A 35 -25.60 5.52 -6.10
C VAL A 35 -25.79 6.46 -4.92
N ARG A 36 -25.08 7.58 -4.90
CA ARG A 36 -25.27 8.64 -3.89
C ARG A 36 -26.75 9.03 -3.80
N GLY A 37 -27.35 8.89 -2.61
CA GLY A 37 -28.73 9.27 -2.32
C GLY A 37 -29.78 8.16 -2.45
N ALA A 38 -29.40 6.95 -2.85
CA ALA A 38 -30.28 5.79 -2.80
C ALA A 38 -30.33 5.22 -1.38
N ASN A 39 -31.27 5.70 -0.56
CA ASN A 39 -31.62 5.05 0.70
C ASN A 39 -32.28 3.70 0.39
N GLY A 40 -31.50 2.62 0.32
CA GLY A 40 -32.03 1.26 0.33
C GLY A 40 -31.47 0.25 -0.68
N GLY A 41 -30.16 0.21 -0.92
CA GLY A 41 -29.55 -0.88 -1.70
C GLY A 41 -28.24 -1.36 -1.07
N ASP A 42 -28.28 -2.51 -0.41
CA ASP A 42 -27.15 -3.34 0.04
C ASP A 42 -25.86 -2.59 0.43
N GLY A 43 -25.83 -2.00 1.63
CA GLY A 43 -24.66 -1.35 2.24
C GLY A 43 -23.45 -2.27 2.54
N ASN A 44 -23.28 -3.35 1.77
CA ASN A 44 -22.20 -4.32 1.89
C ASN A 44 -21.73 -4.85 0.52
N ALA A 45 -22.10 -4.22 -0.60
CA ALA A 45 -21.62 -4.65 -1.93
C ALA A 45 -20.09 -4.56 -2.03
N LYS A 46 -19.50 -3.47 -1.51
CA LYS A 46 -18.04 -3.29 -1.42
C LYS A 46 -17.39 -4.35 -0.51
N GLY A 47 -17.95 -4.59 0.68
CA GLY A 47 -17.43 -5.57 1.62
C GLY A 47 -17.53 -7.01 1.12
N ALA A 48 -18.62 -7.38 0.45
CA ALA A 48 -18.77 -8.69 -0.20
C ALA A 48 -17.78 -8.86 -1.36
N HIS A 49 -17.55 -7.81 -2.16
CA HIS A 49 -16.57 -7.81 -3.25
C HIS A 49 -15.15 -8.01 -2.71
N MET A 50 -14.75 -7.23 -1.70
CA MET A 50 -13.46 -7.37 -1.03
C MET A 50 -13.28 -8.75 -0.39
N ARG A 51 -14.32 -9.29 0.26
CA ARG A 51 -14.29 -10.65 0.83
C ARG A 51 -14.01 -11.72 -0.22
N SER A 52 -14.42 -11.52 -1.47
CA SER A 52 -14.14 -12.48 -2.54
C SER A 52 -12.69 -12.44 -3.05
N ALA A 53 -11.92 -11.41 -2.67
CA ALA A 53 -10.47 -11.32 -2.89
C ALA A 53 -9.64 -11.84 -1.70
N ASP A 54 -10.30 -12.09 -0.55
CA ASP A 54 -9.66 -12.67 0.64
C ASP A 54 -9.15 -14.09 0.32
N ARG A 55 -7.88 -14.36 0.64
CA ARG A 55 -7.22 -15.66 0.44
C ARG A 55 -7.33 -16.23 -0.98
N CYS A 56 -7.27 -15.39 -2.00
CA CYS A 56 -7.10 -15.88 -3.38
C CYS A 56 -5.86 -16.79 -3.49
N PRO A 57 -5.89 -17.83 -4.35
CA PRO A 57 -4.71 -18.65 -4.61
C PRO A 57 -3.53 -17.82 -5.10
N ILE A 58 -2.33 -18.25 -4.73
CA ILE A 58 -1.10 -17.62 -5.23
C ILE A 58 -1.05 -17.81 -6.75
N PRO A 59 -0.80 -16.75 -7.55
CA PRO A 59 -0.69 -16.89 -8.99
C PRO A 59 0.43 -17.86 -9.38
N SER A 60 0.16 -18.72 -10.36
CA SER A 60 1.17 -19.60 -10.95
C SER A 60 2.34 -18.77 -11.50
N GLY A 61 3.58 -19.15 -11.19
CA GLY A 61 4.77 -18.44 -11.64
C GLY A 61 5.27 -17.35 -10.69
N TYR A 62 4.50 -16.97 -9.66
CA TYR A 62 4.94 -15.93 -8.73
C TYR A 62 6.17 -16.35 -7.93
N ALA A 63 6.22 -17.60 -7.45
CA ALA A 63 7.36 -18.10 -6.72
C ALA A 63 8.64 -18.03 -7.56
N GLU A 64 8.58 -18.45 -8.84
CA GLU A 64 9.71 -18.38 -9.77
C GLU A 64 10.08 -16.93 -10.11
N ALA A 65 9.09 -16.05 -10.23
CA ALA A 65 9.33 -14.62 -10.45
C ALA A 65 10.00 -13.96 -9.25
N PHE A 66 9.58 -14.30 -8.03
CA PHE A 66 10.19 -13.84 -6.79
C PHE A 66 11.63 -14.33 -6.67
N GLN A 67 11.90 -15.60 -6.98
CA GLN A 67 13.28 -16.13 -7.00
C GLN A 67 14.15 -15.43 -8.05
N ARG A 68 13.63 -15.19 -9.27
CA ARG A 68 14.35 -14.41 -10.29
C ARG A 68 14.61 -12.98 -9.85
N TRP A 69 13.62 -12.32 -9.26
CA TRP A 69 13.75 -10.97 -8.72
C TRP A 69 14.83 -10.90 -7.65
N GLN A 70 14.86 -11.86 -6.71
CA GLN A 70 15.94 -11.94 -5.72
C GLN A 70 17.32 -12.15 -6.36
N ALA A 71 17.40 -12.94 -7.43
CA ALA A 71 18.65 -13.22 -8.13
C ALA A 71 19.18 -12.05 -9.00
N THR A 72 18.35 -11.04 -9.26
CA THR A 72 18.77 -9.83 -10.00
C THR A 72 19.76 -8.98 -9.22
N PHE A 73 19.71 -9.04 -7.89
CA PHE A 73 20.54 -8.20 -7.02
C PHE A 73 21.92 -8.82 -6.79
N GLY A 74 22.97 -8.03 -7.06
CA GLY A 74 24.37 -8.40 -6.86
C GLY A 74 24.90 -8.12 -5.44
N GLU A 75 26.22 -8.02 -5.31
CA GLU A 75 26.91 -7.86 -4.01
C GLU A 75 26.70 -6.50 -3.33
N LEU A 76 26.29 -5.47 -4.08
CA LEU A 76 26.02 -4.12 -3.57
C LEU A 76 24.66 -4.00 -2.87
N ALA A 77 23.81 -5.02 -2.98
CA ALA A 77 22.47 -5.00 -2.43
C ALA A 77 22.43 -5.70 -1.06
N LEU A 78 21.93 -4.99 -0.05
CA LEU A 78 21.59 -5.58 1.24
C LEU A 78 20.12 -6.02 1.24
N LYS A 79 19.89 -7.23 1.74
CA LYS A 79 18.55 -7.83 1.80
C LYS A 79 18.19 -8.11 3.25
N ALA A 80 17.00 -7.71 3.64
CA ALA A 80 16.45 -8.00 4.96
C ALA A 80 15.04 -8.60 4.82
N GLN A 81 14.75 -9.64 5.60
CA GLN A 81 13.39 -10.16 5.71
C GLN A 81 12.66 -9.46 6.86
N ALA A 82 11.49 -8.89 6.58
CA ALA A 82 10.64 -8.24 7.56
C ALA A 82 9.28 -8.93 7.60
N GLN A 83 8.91 -9.46 8.77
CA GLN A 83 7.59 -10.04 9.01
C GLN A 83 6.63 -8.97 9.53
N VAL A 84 5.48 -8.83 8.88
CA VAL A 84 4.40 -7.97 9.37
C VAL A 84 3.87 -8.49 10.70
N VAL A 85 3.86 -7.64 11.73
CA VAL A 85 3.22 -7.90 13.02
C VAL A 85 1.78 -7.39 12.96
N GLY A 86 0.80 -8.30 12.99
CA GLY A 86 -0.63 -7.96 12.88
C GLY A 86 -1.10 -7.78 11.43
N ARG A 87 -1.56 -6.57 11.09
CA ARG A 87 -2.09 -6.20 9.77
C ARG A 87 -1.37 -4.99 9.22
N MET A 88 -0.98 -5.05 7.95
CA MET A 88 -0.38 -3.94 7.23
C MET A 88 -1.34 -3.44 6.16
N VAL A 89 -1.47 -2.12 6.05
CA VAL A 89 -2.24 -1.50 4.98
C VAL A 89 -1.30 -0.61 4.18
N ILE A 90 -1.31 -0.77 2.86
CA ILE A 90 -0.49 0.01 1.94
C ILE A 90 -1.41 0.57 0.87
N GLY A 91 -1.35 1.88 0.63
CA GLY A 91 -2.16 2.51 -0.41
C GLY A 91 -3.64 2.67 -0.04
N LEU A 92 -3.97 2.79 1.25
CA LEU A 92 -5.36 2.98 1.72
C LEU A 92 -6.06 4.16 1.04
N GLY A 93 -5.32 5.26 0.83
CA GLY A 93 -5.83 6.48 0.22
C GLY A 93 -5.70 6.54 -1.30
N MET A 94 -5.41 5.43 -1.98
CA MET A 94 -5.37 5.43 -3.45
C MET A 94 -6.78 5.65 -4.02
N GLU A 95 -6.86 6.49 -5.05
CA GLU A 95 -8.10 6.69 -5.79
C GLU A 95 -8.54 5.38 -6.46
N GLY A 96 -9.79 4.99 -6.24
CA GLY A 96 -10.35 3.77 -6.82
C GLY A 96 -11.83 3.64 -6.49
N ALA A 97 -12.52 2.76 -7.22
CA ALA A 97 -13.96 2.53 -7.04
C ALA A 97 -14.32 2.01 -5.63
N LEU A 98 -13.34 1.45 -4.92
CA LEU A 98 -13.48 0.95 -3.56
C LEU A 98 -13.23 1.99 -2.47
N GLU A 99 -12.65 3.15 -2.80
CA GLU A 99 -12.27 4.27 -1.91
C GLU A 99 -11.27 3.92 -0.78
N ALA A 100 -11.18 2.65 -0.38
CA ALA A 100 -10.24 2.10 0.60
C ALA A 100 -9.41 0.98 -0.05
N GLY A 101 -8.46 1.38 -0.88
CA GLY A 101 -7.65 0.49 -1.71
C GLY A 101 -6.55 -0.25 -0.95
N ILE A 102 -5.93 -1.21 -1.62
CA ILE A 102 -4.64 -1.78 -1.21
C ILE A 102 -3.71 -1.84 -2.41
N GLN A 103 -2.45 -1.50 -2.21
CA GLN A 103 -1.43 -1.56 -3.25
C GLN A 103 -1.03 -3.01 -3.52
N LEU A 104 -1.36 -3.49 -4.71
CA LEU A 104 -1.00 -4.81 -5.20
C LEU A 104 -0.07 -4.69 -6.41
N HIS A 105 0.84 -5.65 -6.55
CA HIS A 105 1.72 -5.73 -7.70
C HIS A 105 0.86 -5.97 -8.94
N HIS A 106 0.98 -5.14 -9.96
CA HIS A 106 0.08 -5.18 -11.12
C HIS A 106 -0.01 -6.57 -11.77
N THR A 107 1.13 -7.18 -12.07
CA THR A 107 1.20 -8.50 -12.74
C THR A 107 0.70 -9.66 -11.87
N TRP A 108 1.10 -9.69 -10.61
CA TRP A 108 0.89 -10.85 -9.72
C TRP A 108 -0.33 -10.69 -8.80
N GLY A 109 -0.84 -9.47 -8.61
CA GLY A 109 -1.93 -9.20 -7.68
C GLY A 109 -1.62 -9.58 -6.22
N VAL A 110 -0.32 -9.63 -5.88
CA VAL A 110 0.17 -9.86 -4.51
C VAL A 110 0.51 -8.51 -3.85
N PRO A 111 0.40 -8.37 -2.52
CA PRO A 111 0.81 -7.15 -1.86
C PRO A 111 2.33 -6.96 -1.94
N PHE A 112 2.78 -5.71 -2.03
CA PHE A 112 4.19 -5.33 -1.96
C PHE A 112 4.33 -3.98 -1.25
N ILE A 113 5.52 -3.69 -0.73
CA ILE A 113 5.82 -2.39 -0.13
C ILE A 113 6.59 -1.55 -1.15
N PRO A 114 6.06 -0.41 -1.61
CA PRO A 114 6.79 0.45 -2.52
C PRO A 114 8.12 0.91 -1.94
N GLY A 115 9.18 0.95 -2.75
CA GLY A 115 10.49 1.47 -2.37
C GLY A 115 10.42 2.92 -1.90
N SER A 116 9.50 3.71 -2.46
CA SER A 116 9.20 5.08 -2.01
C SER A 116 8.62 5.13 -0.59
N ALA A 117 7.78 4.15 -0.21
CA ALA A 117 7.23 4.05 1.13
C ALA A 117 8.33 3.66 2.14
N LEU A 118 9.20 2.71 1.78
CA LEU A 118 10.35 2.31 2.59
C LEU A 118 11.31 3.50 2.80
N LYS A 119 11.68 4.19 1.71
CA LYS A 119 12.49 5.41 1.77
C LYS A 119 11.85 6.47 2.67
N GLY A 120 10.53 6.66 2.57
CA GLY A 120 9.80 7.61 3.39
C GLY A 120 9.82 7.27 4.88
N VAL A 121 9.65 6.00 5.24
CA VAL A 121 9.73 5.54 6.63
C VAL A 121 11.16 5.66 7.17
N ALA A 122 12.17 5.25 6.40
CA ALA A 122 13.57 5.40 6.78
C ALA A 122 13.94 6.88 6.99
N ALA A 123 13.52 7.78 6.09
CA ALA A 123 13.72 9.21 6.21
C ALA A 123 13.02 9.80 7.46
N ALA A 124 11.78 9.39 7.73
CA ALA A 124 11.07 9.81 8.93
C ALA A 124 11.76 9.30 10.20
N ALA A 125 12.21 8.05 10.21
CA ALA A 125 12.94 7.46 11.32
C ALA A 125 14.27 8.17 11.58
N ALA A 126 15.07 8.42 10.53
CA ALA A 126 16.31 9.19 10.64
C ALA A 126 16.05 10.58 11.27
N HIS A 127 15.01 11.28 10.80
CA HIS A 127 14.67 12.60 11.31
C HIS A 127 14.17 12.60 12.77
N GLN A 128 13.34 11.62 13.15
CA GLN A 128 12.62 11.63 14.43
C GLN A 128 13.33 10.86 15.53
N LEU A 129 14.06 9.80 15.18
CA LEU A 129 14.62 8.84 16.14
C LEU A 129 16.14 9.01 16.32
N SER A 130 16.85 9.55 15.32
CA SER A 130 18.29 9.75 15.44
C SER A 130 18.63 10.89 16.42
N GLN A 131 19.59 10.61 17.31
CA GLN A 131 20.12 11.62 18.23
C GLN A 131 21.19 12.50 17.57
N ASP A 132 21.80 12.00 16.48
CA ASP A 132 22.83 12.71 15.74
C ASP A 132 22.18 13.75 14.81
N PRO A 133 22.55 15.05 14.95
CA PRO A 133 22.05 16.12 14.09
C PRO A 133 22.23 15.89 12.59
N GLU A 134 23.24 15.14 12.16
CA GLU A 134 23.51 14.85 10.73
C GLU A 134 22.35 14.12 10.04
N TRP A 135 21.58 13.35 10.80
CA TRP A 135 20.44 12.55 10.34
C TRP A 135 19.11 13.28 10.44
N ARG A 136 19.09 14.50 10.96
CA ARG A 136 17.85 15.28 11.03
C ARG A 136 17.57 15.91 9.68
N LYS A 137 16.36 15.66 9.15
CA LYS A 137 15.84 16.38 8.00
C LYS A 137 16.08 17.90 8.17
N PRO A 138 16.90 18.51 7.31
CA PRO A 138 17.21 19.92 7.43
C PRO A 138 15.97 20.78 7.20
N LYS A 139 15.85 21.89 7.93
CA LYS A 139 14.75 22.83 7.72
C LYS A 139 15.04 23.58 6.42
N ASP A 140 14.11 23.56 5.47
CA ASP A 140 14.12 24.44 4.31
C ASP A 140 13.90 25.88 4.78
N THR A 141 14.96 26.53 5.26
CA THR A 141 14.98 27.97 5.41
C THR A 141 15.52 28.53 4.11
N ALA A 142 14.67 29.25 3.36
CA ALA A 142 15.03 30.02 2.16
C ALA A 142 16.20 31.01 2.36
N ALA A 143 16.75 31.11 3.58
CA ALA A 143 17.84 31.98 3.98
C ALA A 143 19.25 31.39 3.77
N GLN A 144 19.41 30.09 3.48
CA GLN A 144 20.74 29.48 3.26
C GLN A 144 20.71 28.47 2.10
N PRO A 145 20.89 28.93 0.85
CA PRO A 145 20.91 28.06 -0.34
C PRO A 145 22.16 27.18 -0.45
N THR A 146 23.16 27.35 0.42
CA THR A 146 24.48 26.69 0.34
C THR A 146 24.94 26.18 1.70
N ARG A 147 24.15 25.30 2.31
CA ARG A 147 24.65 24.51 3.44
C ARG A 147 25.38 23.29 2.91
N GLU A 148 26.39 22.83 3.66
CA GLU A 148 27.02 21.54 3.38
C GLU A 148 25.97 20.42 3.48
N PRO A 149 26.00 19.42 2.57
CA PRO A 149 25.17 18.23 2.68
C PRO A 149 25.42 17.52 4.00
N THR A 150 24.34 17.11 4.69
CA THR A 150 24.46 16.24 5.86
C THR A 150 24.31 14.78 5.44
N ALA A 151 24.59 13.84 6.35
CA ALA A 151 24.37 12.42 6.10
C ALA A 151 22.92 12.10 5.62
N TYR A 152 21.92 12.82 6.14
CA TYR A 152 20.54 12.72 5.67
C TYR A 152 20.39 13.06 4.17
N ASP A 153 21.01 14.15 3.71
CA ASP A 153 20.93 14.57 2.31
C ASP A 153 21.67 13.61 1.39
N GLU A 154 22.82 13.10 1.83
CA GLU A 154 23.60 12.14 1.07
C GLU A 154 22.82 10.85 0.88
N LEU A 155 22.20 10.30 1.94
CA LEU A 155 21.43 9.07 1.84
C LEU A 155 20.16 9.25 0.99
N PHE A 156 19.31 10.24 1.32
CA PHE A 156 17.98 10.37 0.72
C PHE A 156 17.95 11.27 -0.52
N GLY A 157 18.96 12.09 -0.74
CA GLY A 157 19.01 13.09 -1.80
C GLY A 157 18.30 14.39 -1.46
N THR A 158 18.55 15.39 -2.31
CA THR A 158 17.92 16.72 -2.29
C THR A 158 17.28 17.00 -3.65
N VAL A 159 16.74 18.22 -3.82
CA VAL A 159 16.27 18.68 -5.14
C VAL A 159 17.44 18.83 -6.13
N ALA A 160 18.66 19.11 -5.65
CA ALA A 160 19.82 19.36 -6.48
C ALA A 160 20.71 18.11 -6.69
N GLN A 161 20.60 17.12 -5.80
CA GLN A 161 21.48 15.94 -5.80
C GLN A 161 20.70 14.65 -5.54
N GLN A 162 21.02 13.61 -6.30
CA GLN A 162 20.47 12.27 -6.08
C GLN A 162 21.02 11.66 -4.78
N GLY A 163 20.18 10.92 -4.06
CA GLY A 163 20.61 10.15 -2.88
C GLY A 163 21.50 8.95 -3.24
N LEU A 164 22.35 8.55 -2.30
CA LEU A 164 23.33 7.49 -2.46
C LEU A 164 22.74 6.08 -2.34
N VAL A 165 21.52 5.95 -1.80
CA VAL A 165 20.85 4.66 -1.58
C VAL A 165 19.61 4.51 -2.46
N HIS A 166 19.51 3.37 -3.13
CA HIS A 166 18.34 2.95 -3.91
C HIS A 166 17.48 2.02 -3.06
N PHE A 167 16.22 2.42 -2.84
CA PHE A 167 15.23 1.61 -2.13
C PHE A 167 14.36 0.89 -3.16
N HIS A 168 14.45 -0.43 -3.21
CA HIS A 168 13.62 -1.24 -4.09
C HIS A 168 12.27 -1.57 -3.46
N ASP A 169 11.30 -1.90 -4.30
CA ASP A 169 10.03 -2.45 -3.82
C ASP A 169 10.27 -3.75 -3.04
N ALA A 170 9.72 -3.86 -1.83
CA ALA A 170 9.80 -5.10 -1.07
C ALA A 170 8.71 -6.08 -1.52
N TRP A 171 9.15 -7.21 -2.06
CA TRP A 171 8.26 -8.27 -2.53
C TRP A 171 7.89 -9.20 -1.38
N TRP A 172 6.64 -9.67 -1.38
CA TRP A 172 6.16 -10.69 -0.46
C TRP A 172 6.86 -12.04 -0.70
N ASP A 173 7.27 -12.72 0.37
CA ASP A 173 7.83 -14.07 0.31
C ASP A 173 6.68 -15.12 0.34
N PRO A 174 6.47 -15.89 -0.75
CA PRO A 174 5.42 -16.90 -0.78
C PRO A 174 5.76 -18.18 -0.02
N ALA A 175 6.95 -18.31 0.59
CA ALA A 175 7.38 -19.52 1.27
C ALA A 175 6.37 -19.98 2.35
N GLY A 176 5.92 -21.23 2.24
CA GLY A 176 4.97 -21.83 3.19
C GLY A 176 3.53 -21.33 3.08
N ALA A 177 3.23 -20.41 2.17
CA ALA A 177 1.88 -19.92 1.94
C ALA A 177 1.16 -20.73 0.86
N THR A 178 -0.16 -20.87 1.00
CA THR A 178 -1.04 -21.48 -0.01
C THR A 178 -1.94 -20.46 -0.70
N THR A 179 -2.11 -19.29 -0.10
CA THR A 179 -2.95 -18.19 -0.60
C THR A 179 -2.19 -16.87 -0.48
N VAL A 180 -2.57 -15.89 -1.31
CA VAL A 180 -2.11 -14.50 -1.20
C VAL A 180 -2.49 -13.98 0.20
N PRO A 181 -1.62 -13.22 0.91
CA PRO A 181 -1.79 -12.93 2.32
C PRO A 181 -2.68 -11.69 2.55
N LEU A 182 -3.78 -11.60 1.80
CA LEU A 182 -4.78 -10.53 1.87
C LEU A 182 -5.91 -10.91 2.79
N HIS A 183 -6.47 -9.91 3.47
CA HIS A 183 -7.54 -10.09 4.45
C HIS A 183 -8.52 -8.91 4.39
N LEU A 184 -9.80 -9.20 4.62
CA LEU A 184 -10.80 -8.16 4.83
C LEU A 184 -10.73 -7.66 6.28
N ASP A 185 -10.60 -6.34 6.45
CA ASP A 185 -10.72 -5.63 7.73
C ASP A 185 -11.82 -4.55 7.65
N VAL A 186 -12.13 -3.94 8.78
CA VAL A 186 -13.15 -2.89 8.90
C VAL A 186 -12.66 -1.77 9.82
N MET A 187 -12.83 -0.52 9.38
CA MET A 187 -12.64 0.67 10.19
C MET A 187 -14.01 1.27 10.50
N THR A 188 -14.26 1.66 11.74
CA THR A 188 -15.54 2.21 12.15
C THR A 188 -15.37 3.66 12.59
N VAL A 189 -15.90 4.60 11.80
CA VAL A 189 -15.88 6.03 12.16
C VAL A 189 -17.08 6.34 13.04
N HIS A 190 -16.84 6.81 14.26
CA HIS A 190 -17.90 7.11 15.24
C HIS A 190 -18.43 8.54 15.18
N HIS A 191 -17.64 9.53 14.75
CA HIS A 191 -18.05 10.95 14.76
C HIS A 191 -17.78 11.63 13.40
N PRO A 192 -18.38 11.16 12.29
CA PRO A 192 -18.09 11.71 10.97
C PRO A 192 -18.40 13.21 10.87
N ASN A 193 -19.48 13.69 11.51
CA ASN A 193 -19.91 15.10 11.51
C ASN A 193 -18.90 16.02 12.21
N TYR A 194 -18.15 15.52 13.20
CA TYR A 194 -17.09 16.31 13.85
C TYR A 194 -15.87 16.50 12.95
N TYR A 195 -15.52 15.49 12.15
CA TYR A 195 -14.30 15.51 11.32
C TYR A 195 -14.50 16.10 9.92
N GLN A 196 -15.73 16.07 9.38
CA GLN A 196 -15.99 16.35 7.97
C GLN A 196 -16.84 17.61 7.72
N ASP A 197 -17.56 18.13 8.73
CA ASP A 197 -18.42 19.29 8.53
C ASP A 197 -17.63 20.60 8.57
N ALA A 198 -17.99 21.52 7.66
CA ALA A 198 -17.47 22.89 7.66
C ALA A 198 -17.84 23.69 8.93
N ASN A 199 -18.83 23.21 9.69
CA ASN A 199 -19.23 23.75 10.99
C ASN A 199 -19.50 22.59 11.97
N PRO A 200 -18.43 22.00 12.55
CA PRO A 200 -18.49 20.70 13.21
C PRO A 200 -19.33 20.74 14.49
N SER A 201 -20.24 19.78 14.61
CA SER A 201 -20.94 19.53 15.88
C SER A 201 -19.99 18.83 16.86
N PRO A 202 -20.03 19.14 18.16
CA PRO A 202 -19.26 18.40 19.17
C PRO A 202 -19.55 16.90 19.07
N PRO A 203 -18.53 16.03 19.23
CA PRO A 203 -18.72 14.59 19.14
C PRO A 203 -19.73 14.15 20.19
N ALA A 204 -20.73 13.39 19.77
CA ALA A 204 -21.79 12.90 20.64
C ALA A 204 -21.81 11.37 20.64
N ASP A 205 -21.98 10.77 21.81
CA ASP A 205 -22.07 9.29 21.97
C ASP A 205 -23.28 8.67 21.26
N THR A 206 -24.19 9.51 20.74
CA THR A 206 -25.37 9.11 19.96
C THR A 206 -25.12 9.03 18.46
N ASP A 207 -23.92 9.36 17.99
CA ASP A 207 -23.57 9.27 16.58
C ASP A 207 -23.52 7.80 16.13
N SER A 208 -24.19 7.49 15.01
CA SER A 208 -24.18 6.14 14.45
C SER A 208 -22.80 5.81 13.86
N PRO A 209 -22.20 4.65 14.20
CA PRO A 209 -20.96 4.21 13.60
C PRO A 209 -21.13 3.93 12.10
N THR A 210 -20.17 4.37 11.29
CA THR A 210 -20.10 4.06 9.86
C THR A 210 -18.98 3.05 9.60
N PRO A 211 -19.28 1.75 9.39
CA PRO A 211 -18.28 0.74 9.04
C PRO A 211 -17.79 0.94 7.61
N VAL A 212 -16.47 0.97 7.44
CA VAL A 212 -15.78 1.09 6.15
C VAL A 212 -14.91 -0.15 5.97
N PRO A 213 -15.30 -1.11 5.11
CA PRO A 213 -14.48 -2.27 4.80
C PRO A 213 -13.24 -1.86 3.99
N PHE A 214 -12.11 -2.49 4.25
CA PHE A 214 -10.87 -2.30 3.50
C PHE A 214 -10.03 -3.59 3.47
N MET A 215 -9.07 -3.66 2.56
CA MET A 215 -8.15 -4.80 2.46
C MET A 215 -6.86 -4.52 3.22
N SER A 216 -6.38 -5.51 3.96
CA SER A 216 -5.08 -5.50 4.63
C SER A 216 -4.23 -6.70 4.20
N ALA A 217 -2.94 -6.63 4.48
CA ALA A 217 -1.95 -7.65 4.16
C ALA A 217 -1.22 -8.15 5.41
N SER A 218 -0.61 -9.32 5.26
CA SER A 218 0.24 -9.98 6.26
C SER A 218 1.41 -10.68 5.54
N GLY A 219 2.27 -11.36 6.30
CA GLY A 219 3.35 -12.17 5.74
C GLY A 219 4.73 -11.51 5.86
N THR A 220 5.73 -12.19 5.30
CA THR A 220 7.13 -11.74 5.27
C THR A 220 7.41 -11.06 3.94
N TYR A 221 8.15 -9.96 3.98
CA TYR A 221 8.57 -9.19 2.81
C TYR A 221 10.09 -9.11 2.78
N VAL A 222 10.67 -9.25 1.59
CA VAL A 222 12.11 -9.05 1.38
C VAL A 222 12.34 -7.61 1.00
N ILE A 223 12.95 -6.86 1.90
CA ILE A 223 13.41 -5.48 1.70
C ILE A 223 14.78 -5.55 1.04
N VAL A 224 14.99 -4.71 0.02
CA VAL A 224 16.28 -4.60 -0.66
C VAL A 224 16.67 -3.14 -0.79
N VAL A 225 17.87 -2.82 -0.34
CA VAL A 225 18.53 -1.52 -0.55
C VAL A 225 19.86 -1.73 -1.25
N GLU A 226 20.21 -0.84 -2.15
CA GLU A 226 21.47 -0.91 -2.92
C GLU A 226 22.21 0.42 -2.83
N ALA A 227 23.51 0.37 -2.56
CA ALA A 227 24.39 1.52 -2.53
C ALA A 227 25.78 1.16 -3.06
N ALA A 228 26.46 2.12 -3.68
CA ALA A 228 27.82 1.91 -4.17
C ALA A 228 28.83 1.68 -3.02
N ASP A 229 28.60 2.32 -1.88
CA ASP A 229 29.31 2.07 -0.64
C ASP A 229 28.36 1.35 0.34
N PRO A 230 28.68 0.11 0.76
CA PRO A 230 27.86 -0.67 1.68
C PRO A 230 27.52 0.03 2.99
N ALA A 231 28.36 0.96 3.48
CA ALA A 231 28.08 1.69 4.71
C ALA A 231 26.78 2.51 4.62
N TRP A 232 26.45 3.03 3.43
CA TRP A 232 25.18 3.74 3.21
C TRP A 232 23.98 2.80 3.16
N ALA A 233 24.15 1.60 2.61
CA ALA A 233 23.11 0.57 2.63
C ALA A 233 22.86 0.05 4.05
N GLU A 234 23.90 -0.07 4.90
CA GLU A 234 23.77 -0.47 6.31
C GLU A 234 23.11 0.62 7.18
N ALA A 235 23.35 1.89 6.85
CA ALA A 235 22.74 3.02 7.55
C ALA A 235 21.25 3.21 7.23
N ALA A 236 20.81 2.73 6.06
CA ALA A 236 19.43 2.87 5.54
C ALA A 236 18.45 1.89 6.19
#